data_AF-A0A7V0IYF7-F1
#
_entry.id   AF-A0A7V0IYF7-F1
#
_cell.length_a   1.000
_cell.length_b   1.000
_cell.length_c   1.000
_cell.angle_alpha   90.00
_cell.angle_beta   90.00
_cell.angle_gamma   90.00
#
_symmetry.space_group_name_H-M   'P 1'
#
loop_
_entity.id
_entity.type
_entity.pdbx_description
1 polymer ?
#
loop_
_entity_poly.entity_id
_entity_poly.type
_entity_poly.pdbx_seq_one_letter_code
_entity_poly.pdbx_strand_id
1 'polypeptide(L)'
;MVKKKLFFFALFILLIFGLLTFQSIKGKGRFIESPLYPLRILEQGASSLIKSVKNLFNTYILVVGKEEENRRLLEKINRFEKEINGYMEAEYENRRLREILKLSSERPDYVATAEVFARDPTNWFQILWINKG
;
A
#
# COMPACT_ATOMS: atom_id res chain seq x y z
N MET A 1 -52.31 1.30 16.65
CA MET A 1 -51.91 0.14 15.80
C MET A 1 -50.91 -0.80 16.47
N VAL A 2 -49.87 -0.30 17.15
CA VAL A 2 -48.79 -1.13 17.74
C VAL A 2 -49.28 -2.10 18.82
N LYS A 3 -50.21 -1.68 19.69
CA LYS A 3 -50.80 -2.55 20.73
C LYS A 3 -51.55 -3.76 20.16
N LYS A 4 -52.25 -3.60 19.02
CA LYS A 4 -52.92 -4.72 18.34
C LYS A 4 -51.91 -5.68 17.72
N LYS A 5 -50.82 -5.17 17.13
CA LYS A 5 -49.73 -6.00 16.60
C LYS A 5 -49.02 -6.79 17.70
N LEU A 6 -48.77 -6.16 18.86
CA LEU A 6 -48.23 -6.84 20.05
C LEU A 6 -49.18 -7.90 20.59
N PHE A 7 -50.49 -7.64 20.60
CA PHE A 7 -51.49 -8.63 21.00
C PHE A 7 -51.51 -9.84 20.07
N PHE A 8 -51.51 -9.63 18.75
CA PHE A 8 -51.43 -10.73 17.77
C PHE A 8 -50.11 -11.48 17.87
N PHE A 9 -48.99 -10.79 18.13
CA PHE A 9 -47.70 -11.43 18.33
C PHE A 9 -47.66 -12.29 19.60
N ALA A 10 -48.20 -11.78 20.71
CA ALA A 10 -48.35 -12.53 21.95
C ALA A 10 -49.27 -13.75 21.77
N LEU A 11 -50.38 -13.58 21.04
CA LEU A 11 -51.31 -14.67 20.71
C LEU A 11 -50.64 -15.75 19.84
N PHE A 12 -49.81 -15.34 18.88
CA PHE A 12 -49.05 -16.25 18.03
C PHE A 12 -48.01 -17.05 18.83
N ILE A 13 -47.31 -16.40 19.77
CA ILE A 13 -46.40 -17.08 20.70
C ILE A 13 -47.17 -18.09 21.56
N LEU A 14 -48.34 -17.70 22.08
CA LEU A 14 -49.19 -18.57 22.91
C LEU A 14 -49.73 -19.78 22.12
N LEU A 15 -50.09 -19.57 20.85
CA LEU A 15 -50.53 -20.62 19.94
C LEU A 15 -49.41 -21.64 19.65
N ILE A 16 -48.18 -21.16 19.40
CA ILE A 16 -47.01 -22.02 19.22
C ILE A 16 -46.76 -22.84 20.49
N PHE A 17 -46.84 -22.20 21.66
CA PHE A 17 -46.65 -22.87 22.94
C PHE A 17 -47.71 -23.97 23.17
N GLY A 18 -48.98 -23.70 22.82
CA GLY A 18 -50.06 -24.66 22.89
C GLY A 18 -49.91 -25.83 21.92
N LEU A 19 -49.40 -25.60 20.71
CA LEU A 19 -49.11 -26.66 19.75
C LEU A 19 -47.96 -27.56 20.22
N LEU A 20 -46.92 -26.97 20.82
CA LEU A 20 -45.79 -27.72 21.40
C LEU A 20 -46.22 -28.62 22.56
N THR A 21 -47.10 -28.14 23.45
CA THR A 21 -47.62 -28.95 24.56
C THR A 21 -48.57 -30.05 24.05
N PHE A 22 -49.40 -29.76 23.06
CA PHE A 22 -50.33 -30.74 22.49
C PHE A 22 -49.61 -31.87 21.73
N GLN A 23 -48.51 -31.54 21.05
CA GLN A 23 -47.68 -32.52 20.33
C GLN A 23 -46.85 -33.40 21.29
N SER A 24 -46.51 -32.88 22.48
CA SER A 24 -45.77 -33.60 23.53
C SER A 24 -46.60 -34.72 24.21
N ILE A 25 -47.93 -34.58 24.27
CA ILE A 25 -48.82 -35.52 25.00
C ILE A 25 -49.18 -36.76 24.17
N LYS A 26 -49.14 -36.69 22.82
CA LYS A 26 -49.47 -37.82 21.94
C LYS A 26 -48.27 -38.57 21.35
N GLY A 27 -47.05 -38.05 21.50
CA GLY A 27 -45.82 -38.65 20.97
C GLY A 27 -45.08 -39.50 22.00
N LYS A 28 -45.27 -40.83 21.97
CA LYS A 28 -44.37 -41.78 22.61
C LYS A 28 -42.93 -41.57 22.08
N GLY A 29 -42.03 -41.14 22.96
CA GLY A 29 -40.60 -41.46 22.87
C GLY A 29 -39.63 -40.31 22.58
N ARG A 30 -38.80 -40.00 23.58
CA ARG A 30 -37.40 -39.51 23.46
C ARG A 30 -37.14 -38.07 22.97
N PHE A 31 -37.94 -37.08 23.39
CA PHE A 31 -37.63 -35.66 23.13
C PHE A 31 -37.44 -34.80 24.38
N ILE A 32 -37.51 -35.38 25.58
CA ILE A 32 -37.35 -34.64 26.86
C ILE A 32 -36.05 -35.07 27.55
N GLU A 33 -34.96 -35.06 26.80
CA GLU A 33 -33.64 -34.91 27.42
C GLU A 33 -33.02 -33.63 26.86
N SER A 34 -32.89 -32.66 27.76
CA SER A 34 -32.21 -31.38 27.60
C SER A 34 -33.03 -30.24 26.98
N PRO A 35 -33.60 -29.33 27.80
CA PRO A 35 -34.21 -28.06 27.33
C PRO A 35 -33.20 -27.10 26.65
N LEU A 36 -31.96 -27.52 26.39
CA LEU A 36 -30.91 -26.75 25.73
C LEU A 36 -30.92 -26.82 24.20
N TYR A 37 -31.74 -27.68 23.57
CA TYR A 37 -31.80 -27.79 22.12
C TYR A 37 -32.17 -26.47 21.37
N PRO A 38 -33.18 -25.69 21.81
CA PRO A 38 -33.50 -24.43 21.15
C PRO A 38 -32.42 -23.35 21.39
N LEU A 39 -31.71 -23.40 22.52
CA LEU A 39 -30.60 -22.48 22.81
C LEU A 39 -29.41 -22.71 21.86
N ARG A 40 -29.13 -23.97 21.48
CA ARG A 40 -28.00 -24.28 20.60
C ARG A 40 -28.19 -23.79 19.16
N ILE A 41 -29.42 -23.82 18.65
CA ILE A 41 -29.78 -23.28 17.33
C ILE A 41 -29.67 -21.75 17.35
N LEU A 42 -30.10 -21.12 18.46
CA LEU A 42 -29.96 -19.69 18.66
C LEU A 42 -28.49 -19.26 18.75
N GLU A 43 -27.64 -20.02 19.45
CA GLU A 43 -26.20 -19.76 19.53
C GLU A 43 -25.49 -19.89 18.18
N GLN A 44 -25.80 -20.94 17.40
CA GLN A 44 -25.18 -21.14 16.09
C GLN A 44 -25.65 -20.09 15.06
N GLY A 45 -26.95 -19.74 15.06
CA GLY A 45 -27.50 -18.70 14.20
C GLY A 45 -26.99 -17.31 14.60
N ALA A 46 -27.04 -16.97 15.88
CA ALA A 46 -26.58 -15.68 16.39
C ALA A 46 -25.07 -15.49 16.21
N SER A 47 -24.25 -16.52 16.47
CA SER A 47 -22.80 -16.43 16.26
C SER A 47 -22.44 -16.26 14.78
N SER A 48 -23.18 -16.87 13.86
CA SER A 48 -22.96 -16.71 12.42
C SER A 48 -23.33 -15.30 11.94
N LEU A 49 -24.41 -14.73 12.48
CA LEU A 49 -24.80 -13.34 12.21
C LEU A 49 -23.79 -12.35 12.80
N ILE A 50 -23.36 -12.53 14.05
CA ILE A 50 -22.36 -11.69 14.71
C ILE A 50 -21.02 -11.76 13.97
N LYS A 51 -20.59 -12.96 13.54
CA LYS A 51 -19.36 -13.12 12.74
C LYS A 51 -19.46 -12.40 11.40
N SER A 52 -20.59 -12.50 10.71
CA SER A 52 -20.80 -11.84 9.42
C SER A 52 -20.79 -10.31 9.55
N VAL A 53 -21.49 -9.79 10.55
CA VAL A 53 -21.50 -8.35 10.86
C VAL A 53 -20.09 -7.87 11.22
N LYS A 54 -19.38 -8.59 12.10
CA LYS A 54 -18.00 -8.27 12.47
C LYS A 54 -17.05 -8.30 11.27
N ASN A 55 -17.21 -9.24 10.34
CA ASN A 55 -16.38 -9.34 9.15
C ASN A 55 -16.61 -8.14 8.21
N LEU A 56 -17.87 -7.73 8.01
CA LEU A 56 -18.22 -6.55 7.22
C LEU A 56 -17.68 -5.25 7.84
N PHE A 57 -17.80 -5.09 9.16
CA PHE A 57 -17.20 -3.96 9.87
C PHE A 57 -15.68 -3.95 9.78
N ASN A 58 -15.04 -5.12 9.88
CA ASN A 58 -13.58 -5.22 9.78
C ASN A 58 -13.11 -4.86 8.36
N THR A 59 -13.80 -5.30 7.31
CA THR A 59 -13.50 -4.91 5.93
C THR A 59 -13.74 -3.42 5.69
N TYR A 60 -14.82 -2.85 6.20
CA TYR A 60 -15.15 -1.42 6.02
C TYR A 60 -14.16 -0.50 6.73
N ILE A 61 -13.79 -0.80 7.98
CA ILE A 61 -12.78 -0.03 8.74
C ILE A 61 -11.39 -0.14 8.07
N LEU A 62 -11.07 -1.28 7.45
CA LEU A 62 -9.84 -1.46 6.68
C LEU A 62 -9.78 -0.61 5.40
N VAL A 63 -10.92 -0.23 4.84
CA VAL A 63 -10.96 0.60 3.62
C VAL A 63 -10.75 2.07 3.98
N VAL A 64 -11.31 2.55 5.08
CA VAL A 64 -11.16 3.96 5.51
C VAL A 64 -9.73 4.28 5.93
N GLY A 65 -8.97 3.30 6.46
CA GLY A 65 -7.55 3.48 6.80
C GLY A 65 -6.58 3.52 5.61
N LYS A 66 -7.03 3.19 4.39
CA LYS A 66 -6.16 3.07 3.21
C LYS A 66 -5.97 4.38 2.44
N GLU A 67 -6.79 5.39 2.67
CA GLU A 67 -6.66 6.66 1.95
C GLU A 67 -5.35 7.39 2.28
N GLU A 68 -4.97 7.41 3.57
CA GLU A 68 -3.71 8.01 4.00
C GLU A 68 -2.50 7.24 3.46
N GLU A 69 -2.57 5.92 3.46
CA GLU A 69 -1.51 5.07 2.91
C GLU A 69 -1.40 5.24 1.39
N ASN A 70 -2.52 5.33 0.67
CA ASN A 70 -2.54 5.58 -0.76
C ASN A 70 -1.95 6.96 -1.10
N ARG A 71 -2.33 8.00 -0.35
CA ARG A 71 -1.75 9.35 -0.49
C ARG A 71 -0.23 9.32 -0.27
N ARG A 72 0.23 8.67 0.80
CA ARG A 72 1.66 8.53 1.11
C ARG A 72 2.42 7.77 0.03
N LEU A 73 1.82 6.73 -0.57
CA LEU A 73 2.42 5.98 -1.67
C LEU A 73 2.52 6.84 -2.94
N LEU A 74 1.47 7.58 -3.29
CA LEU A 74 1.48 8.50 -4.43
C LEU A 74 2.55 9.60 -4.29
N GLU A 75 2.70 10.17 -3.09
CA GLU A 75 3.76 11.15 -2.81
C GLU A 75 5.16 10.57 -2.97
N LYS A 76 5.37 9.30 -2.59
CA LYS A 76 6.65 8.61 -2.80
C LYS A 76 6.93 8.37 -4.28
N ILE A 77 5.92 7.94 -5.03
CA ILE A 77 6.04 7.73 -6.49
C ILE A 77 6.44 9.04 -7.16
N ASN A 78 5.71 10.13 -6.90
CA ASN A 78 6.03 11.45 -7.48
C ASN A 78 7.45 11.93 -7.10
N ARG A 79 7.91 11.64 -5.88
CA ARG A 79 9.28 11.96 -5.45
C ARG A 79 10.31 11.17 -6.23
N PHE A 80 10.13 9.85 -6.36
CA PHE A 80 11.06 9.00 -7.10
C PHE A 80 11.08 9.33 -8.59
N GLU A 81 9.94 9.63 -9.19
CA GLU A 81 9.88 10.09 -10.60
C GLU A 81 10.66 11.39 -10.79
N LYS A 82 10.56 12.33 -9.85
CA LYS A 82 11.34 13.58 -9.89
C LYS A 82 12.84 13.32 -9.76
N GLU A 83 13.26 12.43 -8.86
CA GLU A 83 14.66 12.04 -8.70
C GLU A 83 15.21 11.36 -9.97
N ILE A 84 14.45 10.41 -10.54
CA ILE A 84 14.81 9.73 -11.80
C ILE A 84 14.98 10.75 -12.92
N ASN A 85 14.06 11.69 -13.08
CA ASN A 85 14.19 12.72 -14.11
C ASN A 85 15.44 13.58 -13.90
N GLY A 86 15.76 13.95 -12.65
CA GLY A 86 17.01 14.66 -12.34
C GLY A 86 18.26 13.86 -12.67
N TYR A 87 18.27 12.55 -12.39
CA TYR A 87 19.38 11.68 -12.77
C TYR A 87 19.53 11.54 -14.28
N MET A 88 18.43 11.39 -15.01
CA MET A 88 18.43 11.34 -16.47
C MET A 88 18.98 12.63 -17.06
N GLU A 89 18.56 13.79 -16.56
CA GLU A 89 19.05 15.10 -17.01
C GLU A 89 20.55 15.26 -16.75
N ALA A 90 21.01 14.91 -15.55
CA ALA A 90 22.43 14.92 -15.21
C ALA A 90 23.25 13.95 -16.08
N GLU A 91 22.70 12.79 -16.42
CA GLU A 91 23.34 11.82 -17.32
C GLU A 91 23.49 12.40 -18.73
N TYR A 92 22.43 13.01 -19.27
CA TYR A 92 22.46 13.66 -20.59
C TYR A 92 23.46 14.82 -20.61
N GLU A 93 23.49 15.66 -19.58
CA GLU A 93 24.48 16.74 -19.47
C GLU A 93 25.90 16.17 -19.40
N ASN A 94 26.13 15.11 -18.62
CA ASN A 94 27.43 14.47 -18.53
C ASN A 94 27.88 13.90 -19.89
N ARG A 95 26.99 13.25 -20.64
CA ARG A 95 27.27 12.77 -22.01
C ARG A 95 27.64 13.94 -22.93
N ARG A 96 26.86 15.03 -22.93
CA ARG A 96 27.15 16.23 -23.73
C ARG A 96 28.50 16.85 -23.38
N LEU A 97 28.83 16.96 -22.09
CA LEU A 97 30.12 17.48 -21.64
C LEU A 97 31.28 16.59 -22.10
N ARG A 98 31.12 15.26 -22.04
CA ARG A 98 32.13 14.32 -22.54
C ARG A 98 32.32 14.43 -24.04
N GLU A 99 31.26 14.64 -24.82
CA GLU A 99 31.36 14.87 -26.26
C GLU A 99 32.11 16.16 -26.58
N ILE A 100 31.82 17.25 -25.87
CA ILE A 100 32.56 18.52 -26.02
C ILE A 100 34.04 18.35 -25.66
N LEU A 101 34.35 17.63 -24.57
CA LEU A 101 35.72 17.36 -24.16
C LEU A 101 36.46 16.50 -25.18
N LYS A 102 35.84 15.44 -25.69
CA LYS A 102 36.42 14.60 -26.76
C LYS A 102 36.72 15.43 -28.01
N LEU A 103 35.78 16.29 -28.44
CA LEU A 103 36.02 17.21 -29.55
C LEU A 103 37.20 18.16 -29.28
N SER A 104 37.37 18.61 -28.04
CA SER A 104 38.52 19.43 -27.66
C SER A 104 39.85 18.65 -27.70
N SER A 105 39.85 17.38 -27.29
CA SER A 105 41.04 16.54 -27.25
C SER A 105 41.45 16.00 -28.62
N GLU A 106 40.49 15.77 -29.52
CA GLU A 106 40.73 15.23 -30.87
C GLU A 106 41.11 16.32 -31.88
N ARG A 107 41.14 17.61 -31.50
CA ARG A 107 41.66 18.68 -32.36
C ARG A 107 43.19 18.63 -32.38
N PRO A 108 43.82 18.35 -33.54
CA PRO A 108 45.28 18.40 -33.67
C PRO A 108 45.86 19.81 -33.42
N ASP A 109 45.01 20.84 -33.46
CA ASP A 109 45.34 22.26 -33.22
C ASP A 109 44.87 22.77 -31.84
N TYR A 110 44.77 21.91 -30.82
CA TYR A 110 44.46 22.36 -29.45
C TYR A 110 45.61 23.22 -28.89
N VAL A 111 45.45 24.55 -29.01
CA VAL A 111 46.39 25.53 -28.44
C VAL A 111 45.98 25.84 -27.01
N ALA A 112 46.83 25.49 -26.06
CA ALA A 112 46.67 25.85 -24.64
C ALA A 112 47.78 26.80 -24.22
N THR A 113 47.41 27.87 -23.51
CA THR A 113 48.38 28.80 -22.92
C THR A 113 49.07 28.13 -21.73
N ALA A 114 50.41 28.13 -21.74
CA ALA A 114 51.26 27.66 -20.67
C ALA A 114 52.26 28.75 -20.27
N GLU A 115 52.64 28.76 -19.00
CA GLU A 115 53.71 29.61 -18.48
C GLU A 115 55.03 28.84 -18.49
N VAL A 116 56.09 29.49 -18.98
CA VAL A 116 57.46 28.96 -18.91
C VAL A 116 58.02 29.28 -17.54
N PHE A 117 58.22 28.27 -16.70
CA PHE A 117 58.74 28.47 -15.34
C PHE A 117 60.24 28.17 -15.21
N ALA A 118 60.85 27.52 -16.20
CA ALA A 118 62.30 27.30 -16.25
C ALA A 118 62.83 27.25 -17.69
N ARG A 119 64.11 27.61 -17.85
CA ARG A 119 64.88 27.53 -19.10
C ARG A 119 66.31 27.10 -18.80
N ASP A 120 66.87 26.20 -19.61
CA ASP A 120 68.24 25.74 -19.44
C ASP A 120 69.24 26.87 -19.76
N PRO A 121 70.25 27.12 -18.90
CA PRO A 121 71.23 28.19 -19.11
C PRO A 121 72.37 27.80 -20.08
N THR A 122 72.42 26.56 -20.56
CA THR A 122 73.52 26.03 -21.37
C THR A 122 73.30 26.33 -22.85
N ASN A 123 74.28 26.93 -23.50
CA ASN A 123 74.20 27.37 -24.91
C ASN A 123 74.11 26.23 -25.95
N TRP A 124 74.18 24.98 -25.52
CA TRP A 124 74.21 23.81 -26.41
C TRP A 124 72.84 23.12 -26.58
N PHE A 125 71.90 23.27 -25.63
CA PHE A 125 70.57 22.67 -25.70
C PHE A 125 69.50 23.66 -25.24
N GLN A 126 68.52 23.95 -26.09
CA GLN A 126 67.41 24.85 -25.75
C GLN A 126 66.25 24.05 -25.15
N ILE A 127 66.35 23.74 -23.85
CA ILE A 127 65.26 23.09 -23.11
C ILE A 127 64.47 24.17 -22.34
N LEU A 128 63.13 24.08 -22.42
CA LEU A 128 62.20 24.93 -21.68
C LEU A 128 61.17 24.05 -20.98
N TRP A 129 60.79 24.42 -19.75
CA TRP A 129 59.77 23.72 -18.98
C TRP A 129 58.52 24.59 -18.85
N ILE A 130 57.36 23.98 -19.11
CA ILE A 130 56.06 24.65 -19.08
C ILE A 130 55.16 24.06 -17.98
N ASN A 131 54.29 24.88 -17.39
CA ASN A 131 53.39 24.47 -16.32
C ASN A 131 52.12 23.73 -16.81
N LYS A 132 52.22 22.94 -17.88
CA LYS A 132 51.09 22.21 -18.48
C LYS A 132 51.45 20.75 -18.77
N GLY A 133 50.56 19.83 -18.39
CA GLY A 133 50.64 18.39 -18.59
C GLY A 133 49.27 17.73 -18.43
#